data_AF-A0AAI8PSI8-F1
#
_entry.id   AF-A0AAI8PSI8-F1
#
_cell.length_a   1.000
_cell.length_b   1.000
_cell.length_c   1.000
_cell.angle_alpha   90.00
_cell.angle_beta   90.00
_cell.angle_gamma   90.00
#
_symmetry.space_group_name_H-M   'P 1'
#
loop_
_entity.id
_entity.type
_entity.pdbx_description
1 polymer ?
#
loop_
_entity_poly.entity_id
_entity_poly.type
_entity_poly.pdbx_seq_one_letter_code
_entity_poly.pdbx_strand_id
1 'polypeptide(L)'
;MIFSGGENGAGGTEAQLMADYARSVLAFDGTVLLEDRSRTTWENITNVIPLIEEVDRIKIVSQPAHALKARAYLRRQRPDLAAKLVRAEDYRVGEWLLVKPLLALYGLWTLRVLESDERTVSS
;
A
#
# COMPACT_ATOMS: atom_id res chain seq x y z
N MET A 1 -3.49 6.55 14.38
CA MET A 1 -2.94 5.83 13.22
C MET A 1 -1.92 4.82 13.72
N ILE A 2 -1.87 3.62 13.14
CA ILE A 2 -0.91 2.59 13.52
C ILE A 2 -0.09 2.27 12.28
N PHE A 3 1.23 2.34 12.38
CA PHE A 3 2.14 1.85 11.35
C PHE A 3 2.73 0.52 11.80
N SER A 4 2.68 -0.48 10.92
CA SER A 4 3.11 -1.85 11.20
C SER A 4 4.02 -2.36 10.09
N GLY A 5 5.22 -2.81 10.48
CA GLY A 5 6.25 -3.33 9.59
C GLY A 5 7.64 -3.16 10.20
N GLY A 6 8.41 -4.25 10.23
CA GLY A 6 9.74 -4.30 10.83
C GLY A 6 10.86 -3.86 9.89
N GLU A 7 12.05 -4.46 10.04
CA GLU A 7 13.27 -4.05 9.35
C GLU A 7 13.09 -3.92 7.84
N ASN A 8 13.47 -2.76 7.29
CA ASN A 8 13.33 -2.43 5.88
C ASN A 8 14.63 -2.59 5.06
N GLY A 9 15.68 -3.15 5.66
CA GLY A 9 16.99 -3.34 5.04
C GLY A 9 17.85 -2.06 4.91
N ALA A 10 17.35 -0.89 5.32
CA ALA A 10 18.05 0.39 5.28
C ALA A 10 18.45 0.90 6.68
N GLY A 11 18.54 0.01 7.68
CA GLY A 11 18.92 0.35 9.05
C GLY A 11 17.80 0.94 9.90
N GLY A 12 16.54 0.83 9.45
CA GLY A 12 15.35 1.21 10.21
C GLY A 12 14.18 0.26 9.94
N THR A 13 12.99 0.64 10.41
CA THR A 13 11.75 -0.15 10.20
C THR A 13 10.80 0.57 9.26
N GLU A 14 9.99 -0.19 8.53
CA GLU A 14 8.93 0.38 7.69
C GLU A 14 7.95 1.22 8.54
N ALA A 15 7.63 0.76 9.75
CA ALA A 15 6.74 1.47 10.65
C ALA A 15 7.29 2.86 11.05
N GLN A 16 8.57 2.92 11.43
CA GLN A 16 9.20 4.19 11.80
C GLN A 16 9.29 5.15 10.61
N LEU A 17 9.70 4.64 9.43
CA LEU A 17 9.78 5.44 8.21
C LEU A 17 8.43 6.10 7.87
N MET A 18 7.34 5.33 7.93
CA MET A 18 6.00 5.83 7.64
C MET A 18 5.51 6.84 8.70
N ALA A 19 5.85 6.63 9.97
CA ALA A 19 5.51 7.57 11.04
C ALA A 19 6.24 8.91 10.91
N ASP A 20 7.53 8.87 10.57
CA ASP A 20 8.33 10.06 10.34
C ASP A 20 7.79 10.83 9.13
N TYR A 21 7.45 10.12 8.04
CA TYR A 21 6.80 10.73 6.89
C TYR A 21 5.46 11.39 7.25
N ALA A 22 4.60 10.70 8.01
CA ALA A 22 3.31 11.23 8.41
C ALA A 22 3.45 12.51 9.26
N ARG A 23 4.39 12.54 10.21
CA ARG A 23 4.61 13.71 11.07
C ARG A 23 5.31 14.86 10.35
N SER A 24 6.41 14.57 9.66
CA SER A 24 7.30 15.61 9.13
C SER A 24 6.83 16.16 7.78
N VAL A 25 6.26 15.32 6.92
CA VAL A 25 5.86 15.70 5.56
C VAL A 25 4.37 15.99 5.48
N LEU A 26 3.53 15.13 6.06
CA LEU A 26 2.08 15.31 6.02
C LEU A 26 1.53 16.16 7.18
N ALA A 27 2.40 16.59 8.11
CA ALA A 27 2.03 17.36 9.30
C ALA A 27 0.88 16.71 10.11
N PHE A 28 0.82 15.38 10.14
CA PHE A 28 -0.18 14.66 10.91
C PHE A 28 0.08 14.85 12.41
N ASP A 29 -0.89 15.42 13.12
CA ASP A 29 -0.83 15.80 14.53
C ASP A 29 -1.55 14.81 15.46
N GLY A 30 -2.24 13.81 14.91
CA GLY A 30 -2.94 12.80 15.67
C GLY A 30 -2.02 11.74 16.31
N THR A 31 -2.62 10.89 17.15
CA THR A 31 -1.90 9.80 17.81
C THR A 31 -1.34 8.79 16.80
N VAL A 32 -0.04 8.50 16.89
CA VAL A 32 0.65 7.49 16.10
C VAL A 32 1.20 6.41 17.03
N LEU A 33 0.87 5.15 16.76
CA LEU A 33 1.46 3.99 17.41
C LEU A 33 2.31 3.22 16.40
N LEU A 34 3.35 2.57 16.91
CA LEU A 34 4.31 1.81 16.10
C LEU A 34 4.25 0.33 16.45
N GLU A 35 4.29 -0.49 15.41
CA GLU A 35 4.56 -1.92 15.50
C GLU A 35 5.70 -2.20 14.51
N ASP A 36 6.90 -2.42 15.04
CA ASP A 36 8.14 -2.41 14.26
C ASP A 36 8.91 -3.74 14.34
N ARG A 37 8.23 -4.81 14.80
CA ARG A 37 8.85 -6.12 15.05
C ARG A 37 8.46 -7.17 14.03
N SER A 38 7.39 -6.94 13.30
CA SER A 38 6.89 -7.88 12.30
C SER A 38 7.81 -8.03 11.11
N ARG A 39 7.97 -9.27 10.62
CA ARG A 39 8.73 -9.61 9.42
C ARG A 39 7.83 -10.12 8.29
N THR A 40 6.55 -10.32 8.59
CA THR A 40 5.56 -10.87 7.67
C THR A 40 4.21 -10.18 7.83
N THR A 41 3.37 -10.24 6.80
CA THR A 41 1.98 -9.74 6.88
C THR A 41 1.17 -10.45 7.97
N TRP A 42 1.51 -11.71 8.29
CA TRP A 42 0.84 -12.45 9.37
C TRP A 42 1.16 -11.85 10.73
N GLU A 43 2.45 -11.61 10.98
CA GLU A 43 2.94 -10.97 12.21
C GLU A 43 2.45 -9.53 12.33
N ASN A 44 2.39 -8.76 11.23
CA ASN A 44 1.80 -7.42 11.24
C ASN A 44 0.43 -7.45 11.89
N ILE A 45 -0.45 -8.35 11.44
CA ILE A 45 -1.80 -8.50 11.98
C ILE A 45 -1.76 -9.00 13.44
N THR A 46 -0.95 -10.00 13.75
CA THR A 46 -0.85 -10.54 15.11
C THR A 46 -0.43 -9.46 16.11
N ASN A 47 0.56 -8.63 15.75
CA ASN A 47 1.15 -7.66 16.64
C ASN A 47 0.29 -6.38 16.81
N VAL A 48 -0.54 -6.04 15.81
CA VAL A 48 -1.47 -4.91 15.96
C VAL A 48 -2.76 -5.27 16.69
N ILE A 49 -3.13 -6.56 16.80
CA ILE A 49 -4.37 -6.99 17.47
C ILE A 49 -4.52 -6.38 18.87
N PRO A 50 -3.51 -6.43 19.77
CA PRO A 50 -3.60 -5.83 21.11
C PRO A 50 -3.85 -4.31 21.08
N LEU A 51 -3.47 -3.62 20.01
CA LEU A 51 -3.62 -2.16 19.87
C LEU A 51 -5.01 -1.74 19.36
N ILE A 52 -5.81 -2.69 18.86
CA ILE A 52 -7.08 -2.41 18.18
C ILE A 52 -8.28 -3.14 18.80
N GLU A 53 -8.14 -3.75 19.98
CA GLU A 53 -9.21 -4.56 20.58
C GLU A 53 -10.48 -3.75 20.85
N GLU A 54 -10.29 -2.54 21.37
CA GLU A 54 -11.36 -1.67 21.86
C GLU A 54 -11.86 -0.65 20.84
N VAL A 55 -11.35 -0.66 19.60
CA VAL A 55 -11.80 0.32 18.59
C VAL A 55 -13.13 -0.09 17.97
N ASP A 56 -13.91 0.88 17.51
CA ASP A 56 -15.20 0.64 16.86
C ASP A 56 -15.09 0.29 15.38
N ARG A 57 -14.05 0.80 14.71
CA ARG A 57 -13.87 0.67 13.25
C ARG A 57 -12.40 0.50 12.90
N ILE A 58 -12.14 -0.41 11.98
CA ILE A 58 -10.79 -0.73 11.52
C ILE A 58 -10.69 -0.48 10.02
N LYS A 59 -9.77 0.39 9.61
CA LYS A 59 -9.35 0.56 8.22
C LYS A 59 -7.94 -0.01 8.06
N ILE A 60 -7.77 -0.93 7.12
CA ILE A 60 -6.45 -1.44 6.72
C ILE A 60 -6.08 -0.74 5.42
N VAL A 61 -4.99 0.03 5.43
CA VAL A 61 -4.49 0.79 4.28
C VAL A 61 -3.12 0.23 3.90
N SER A 62 -3.01 -0.30 2.70
CA SER A 62 -1.78 -0.86 2.13
C SER A 62 -1.95 -1.02 0.62
N GLN A 63 -0.91 -1.45 -0.09
CA GLN A 63 -1.04 -1.91 -1.47
C GLN A 63 -2.15 -2.99 -1.59
N PRO A 64 -2.92 -3.04 -2.69
CA PRO A 64 -4.18 -3.81 -2.75
C PRO A 64 -4.05 -5.30 -2.40
N ALA A 65 -3.01 -5.98 -2.91
CA ALA A 65 -2.78 -7.39 -2.61
C ALA A 65 -2.47 -7.63 -1.12
N HIS A 66 -1.65 -6.75 -0.52
CA HIS A 66 -1.34 -6.80 0.90
C HIS A 66 -2.55 -6.47 1.77
N ALA A 67 -3.35 -5.47 1.40
CA ALA A 67 -4.56 -5.11 2.12
C ALA A 67 -5.59 -6.25 2.11
N LEU A 68 -5.75 -6.94 0.97
CA LEU A 68 -6.58 -8.14 0.87
C LEU A 68 -6.09 -9.26 1.79
N LYS A 69 -4.78 -9.55 1.75
CA LYS A 69 -4.13 -10.58 2.59
C LYS A 69 -4.27 -10.26 4.08
N ALA A 70 -4.01 -9.02 4.47
CA ALA A 70 -4.16 -8.52 5.83
C ALA A 70 -5.59 -8.70 6.36
N ARG A 71 -6.61 -8.34 5.58
CA ARG A 71 -8.02 -8.57 5.95
C ARG A 71 -8.38 -10.05 6.08
N ALA A 72 -7.80 -10.92 5.25
CA ALA A 72 -8.00 -12.36 5.34
C ALA A 72 -7.35 -12.92 6.62
N TYR A 73 -6.16 -12.45 6.98
CA TYR A 73 -5.47 -12.83 8.21
C TYR A 73 -6.18 -12.34 9.46
N LEU A 74 -6.66 -11.10 9.48
CA LEU A 74 -7.46 -10.60 10.60
C LEU A 74 -8.72 -11.45 10.80
N ARG A 75 -9.45 -11.77 9.72
CA ARG A 75 -10.60 -12.69 9.78
C ARG A 75 -10.25 -14.07 10.34
N ARG A 76 -9.05 -14.58 10.05
CA ARG A 76 -8.60 -15.88 10.54
C ARG A 76 -8.14 -15.85 12.00
N GLN A 77 -7.52 -14.75 12.44
CA GLN A 77 -6.98 -14.63 13.80
C GLN A 77 -8.02 -14.12 14.81
N ARG A 78 -8.83 -13.12 14.42
CA ARG A 78 -9.83 -12.45 15.25
C ARG A 78 -11.08 -12.09 14.43
N PRO A 79 -12.00 -13.05 14.21
CA PRO A 79 -13.24 -12.83 13.46
C PRO A 79 -14.11 -11.68 14.02
N ASP A 80 -14.07 -11.50 15.35
CA ASP A 80 -14.77 -10.44 16.08
C ASP A 80 -14.25 -9.05 15.69
N LEU A 81 -12.94 -8.86 15.60
CA LEU A 81 -12.34 -7.61 15.12
C LEU A 81 -12.55 -7.42 13.62
N ALA A 82 -12.54 -8.51 12.86
CA ALA A 82 -12.81 -8.43 11.43
C ALA A 82 -14.23 -7.95 11.09
N ALA A 83 -15.21 -8.15 11.97
CA ALA A 83 -16.55 -7.59 11.81
C ALA A 83 -16.56 -6.05 11.86
N LYS A 84 -15.53 -5.45 12.46
CA LYS A 84 -15.33 -3.99 12.54
C LYS A 84 -14.56 -3.42 11.34
N LEU A 85 -14.17 -4.24 10.37
CA LEU A 85 -13.49 -3.78 9.17
C LEU A 85 -14.43 -2.91 8.33
N VAL A 86 -13.96 -1.70 8.01
CA VAL A 86 -14.65 -0.79 7.08
C VAL A 86 -13.82 -0.62 5.82
N ARG A 87 -14.49 -0.23 4.73
CA ARG A 87 -13.83 -0.02 3.44
C ARG A 87 -12.77 1.08 3.55
N ALA A 88 -11.55 0.73 3.14
CA ALA A 88 -10.49 1.69 2.87
C ALA A 88 -10.50 2.07 1.38
N GLU A 89 -9.93 3.23 1.06
CA GLU A 89 -9.61 3.61 -0.32
C GLU A 89 -8.36 2.84 -0.78
N ASP A 90 -8.46 1.50 -0.83
CA ASP A 90 -7.41 0.69 -1.43
C ASP A 90 -7.22 1.16 -2.87
N TYR A 91 -5.98 1.52 -3.25
CA TYR A 91 -5.61 1.97 -4.59
C TYR A 91 -6.36 1.14 -5.63
N ARG A 92 -7.25 1.79 -6.40
CA ARG A 92 -8.30 1.11 -7.15
C ARG A 92 -7.61 0.15 -8.12
N VAL A 93 -7.78 -1.16 -7.91
CA VAL A 93 -7.22 -2.22 -8.75
C VAL A 93 -7.53 -2.01 -10.25
N GLY A 94 -8.56 -1.20 -10.57
CA GLY A 94 -8.90 -0.77 -11.94
C GLY A 94 -8.04 0.35 -12.55
N GLU A 95 -7.33 1.16 -11.77
CA GLU A 95 -6.52 2.28 -12.31
C GLU A 95 -5.26 1.76 -13.05
N TRP A 96 -4.57 0.74 -12.52
CA TRP A 96 -3.48 0.07 -13.25
C TRP A 96 -3.97 -0.75 -14.46
N LEU A 97 -5.22 -1.22 -14.43
CA LEU A 97 -5.83 -1.95 -15.56
C LEU A 97 -6.11 -1.04 -16.76
N LEU A 98 -6.42 0.26 -16.53
CA LEU A 98 -6.58 1.27 -17.58
C LEU A 98 -5.24 1.89 -18.04
N VAL A 99 -4.26 1.98 -17.15
CA VAL A 99 -2.94 2.52 -17.49
C VAL A 99 -2.18 1.60 -18.46
N LYS A 100 -2.33 0.27 -18.34
CA LYS A 100 -1.71 -0.70 -19.27
C LYS A 100 -2.07 -0.50 -20.75
N PRO A 101 -3.34 -0.42 -21.16
CA PRO A 101 -3.70 -0.19 -22.56
C PRO A 101 -3.28 1.21 -23.06
N LEU A 102 -3.33 2.23 -22.19
CA LEU A 102 -2.88 3.58 -22.56
C LEU A 102 -1.36 3.63 -22.81
N LEU A 103 -0.55 2.97 -21.97
CA LEU A 103 0.89 2.84 -22.18
C LEU A 103 1.21 2.02 -23.44
N ALA A 104 0.47 0.95 -23.71
CA ALA A 104 0.64 0.15 -24.93
C ALA A 104 0.32 0.97 -26.20
N LEU A 105 -0.75 1.78 -26.18
CA LEU A 105 -1.09 2.69 -27.27
C LEU A 105 -0.03 3.78 -27.46
N TYR A 106 0.47 4.37 -26.38
CA TYR A 106 1.55 5.36 -26.43
C TYR A 106 2.83 4.77 -27.01
N GLY A 107 3.26 3.59 -26.54
CA GLY A 107 4.43 2.90 -27.09
C GLY A 107 4.30 2.59 -28.59
N LEU A 108 3.11 2.18 -29.04
CA LEU A 108 2.85 1.93 -30.46
C LEU A 108 2.87 3.23 -31.30
N TRP A 109 2.40 4.34 -30.74
CA TRP A 109 2.45 5.65 -31.40
C TRP A 109 3.90 6.15 -31.52
N THR A 110 4.70 6.07 -30.47
CA THR A 110 6.10 6.50 -30.48
C THR A 110 6.93 5.72 -31.50
N LEU A 111 6.70 4.41 -31.63
CA LEU A 111 7.37 3.59 -32.64
C LEU A 111 7.00 3.98 -34.08
N ARG A 112 5.74 4.35 -34.34
CA ARG A 112 5.33 4.85 -35.67
C ARG A 112 5.92 6.22 -36.01
N VAL A 113 6.06 7.10 -35.02
CA VAL A 113 6.66 8.43 -35.22
C VAL A 113 8.14 8.30 -35.57
N LEU A 114 8.86 7.39 -34.93
CA LEU A 114 10.27 7.10 -35.24
C LEU A 114 10.47 6.51 -36.65
N GLU A 115 9.63 5.57 -37.08
CA GLU A 115 9.66 5.04 -38.47
C GLU A 115 9.36 6.12 -39.53
N SER A 116 8.65 7.17 -39.16
CA SER A 116 8.31 8.28 -40.07
C SER A 116 9.47 9.27 -40.21
N ASP A 117 10.20 9.53 -39.12
CA ASP A 117 11.39 10.37 -39.13
C ASP A 117 12.56 9.70 -39.88
N GLU A 118 12.75 8.39 -39.73
CA GLU A 118 13.82 7.66 -40.44
C GLU A 118 13.65 7.68 -41.97
N ARG A 119 12.42 7.75 -42.48
CA ARG A 119 12.15 7.85 -43.93
C ARG A 119 12.35 9.24 -44.51
N THR A 120 12.47 10.27 -43.68
CA THR A 120 12.60 11.67 -44.13
C THR A 120 14.06 12.13 -44.17
N VAL A 121 14.96 11.45 -43.45
CA VAL A 121 16.40 11.77 -43.40
C VAL A 121 17.22 11.09 -44.52
N SER A 122 16.63 10.14 -45.24
CA SER A 122 17.24 9.48 -46.40
C SER A 122 16.56 9.89 -47.71
N SER A 123 16.62 11.18 -48.06
CA SER A 123 16.35 11.65 -49.42
C SER A 123 17.27 12.80 -49.80
#